data_AF-A0A963ACU7-F1
#
_entry.id   AF-A0A963ACU7-F1
#
_cell.length_a   1.000
_cell.length_b   1.000
_cell.length_c   1.000
_cell.angle_alpha   90.00
_cell.angle_beta   90.00
_cell.angle_gamma   90.00
#
_symmetry.space_group_name_H-M   'P 1'
#
loop_
_entity.id
_entity.type
_entity.pdbx_description
1 polymer ?
#
loop_
_entity_poly.entity_id
_entity_poly.type
_entity_poly.pdbx_seq_one_letter_code
_entity_poly.pdbx_strand_id
1 'polypeptide(L)'
;MNPGRARRILVGNATPYLPHPRLFRLRQPRRPDLLGPSRAPPQGPARTGGYARQYPRGEVPAHRQPVHARSGSIVAGHQQAGLGRFLAAQQDLYPAALAELRAGHKRGHWMWFIFPQLAGLGHSSTAQYYALHSLEEARAYLAEPTLGPRLSECTSALLALQGLSAEAILGPVDALKLRSSMTLFGLAAGPDSVFQQVLDRYCQGLEDPRTLELLGRY
;
A
#
# COMPACT_ATOMS: atom_id res chain seq x y z
N MET A 1 -59.02 -20.03 20.71
CA MET A 1 -57.57 -19.95 20.40
C MET A 1 -56.98 -21.34 20.62
N ASN A 2 -56.22 -21.84 19.66
CA ASN A 2 -55.99 -23.26 19.35
C ASN A 2 -54.79 -23.85 20.13
N PRO A 3 -54.90 -25.06 20.72
CA PRO A 3 -53.75 -25.94 20.86
C PRO A 3 -54.08 -27.37 20.36
N GLY A 4 -53.69 -27.66 19.12
CA GLY A 4 -53.91 -28.95 18.45
C GLY A 4 -52.60 -29.67 18.10
N ARG A 5 -52.14 -30.50 19.05
CA ARG A 5 -51.39 -31.76 18.95
C ARG A 5 -50.59 -32.10 17.67
N ALA A 6 -49.33 -32.42 17.93
CA ALA A 6 -48.37 -33.02 17.00
C ALA A 6 -48.32 -34.56 17.07
N ARG A 7 -47.73 -35.13 16.01
CA ARG A 7 -46.93 -36.37 15.88
C ARG A 7 -47.60 -37.67 15.41
N ARG A 8 -47.18 -38.08 14.21
CA ARG A 8 -46.93 -39.46 13.74
C ARG A 8 -45.75 -39.33 12.74
N ILE A 9 -44.66 -40.08 12.84
CA ILE A 9 -44.42 -41.33 12.10
C ILE A 9 -43.19 -42.06 12.70
N LEU A 10 -43.28 -43.39 12.59
CA LEU A 10 -42.43 -44.50 13.04
C LEU A 10 -40.99 -44.46 12.48
N VAL A 11 -39.95 -44.71 13.29
CA VAL A 11 -39.27 -46.01 13.59
C VAL A 11 -38.75 -46.75 12.35
N GLY A 12 -37.42 -46.85 12.27
CA GLY A 12 -36.67 -47.67 11.31
C GLY A 12 -35.20 -47.81 11.75
N ASN A 13 -34.89 -48.96 12.34
CA ASN A 13 -33.66 -49.33 13.07
C ASN A 13 -32.41 -49.48 12.18
N ALA A 14 -31.22 -49.11 12.68
CA ALA A 14 -30.06 -49.97 13.04
C ALA A 14 -29.43 -50.76 11.86
N THR A 15 -28.12 -50.87 11.61
CA THR A 15 -26.89 -50.86 12.45
C THR A 15 -25.68 -50.76 11.46
N PRO A 16 -24.45 -50.44 11.90
CA PRO A 16 -23.28 -50.15 11.07
C PRO A 16 -22.43 -51.41 10.80
N TYR A 17 -21.46 -51.39 9.88
CA TYR A 17 -20.17 -52.12 9.96
C TYR A 17 -19.32 -51.92 8.68
N LEU A 18 -18.11 -51.38 8.85
CA LEU A 18 -16.94 -51.56 7.96
C LEU A 18 -16.26 -52.89 8.33
N PRO A 19 -15.59 -53.63 7.41
CA PRO A 19 -14.16 -53.37 7.18
C PRO A 19 -13.59 -53.69 5.75
N HIS A 20 -12.46 -53.03 5.44
CA HIS A 20 -11.44 -53.39 4.42
C HIS A 20 -10.87 -54.82 4.66
N PRO A 21 -10.21 -55.55 3.69
CA PRO A 21 -8.89 -55.17 3.14
C PRO A 21 -8.48 -55.76 1.76
N ARG A 22 -7.21 -55.49 1.40
CA ARG A 22 -6.27 -56.16 0.45
C ARG A 22 -6.03 -55.40 -0.86
N LEU A 23 -4.92 -54.66 -0.95
CA LEU A 23 -3.56 -55.12 -1.32
C LEU A 23 -3.47 -55.59 -2.78
N PHE A 24 -3.04 -54.68 -3.66
CA PHE A 24 -2.22 -55.03 -4.81
C PHE A 24 -0.95 -54.17 -4.78
N ARG A 25 0.18 -54.85 -4.74
CA ARG A 25 1.55 -54.33 -4.74
C ARG A 25 2.18 -54.68 -6.09
N LEU A 26 3.21 -53.90 -6.47
CA LEU A 26 4.18 -54.10 -7.56
C LEU A 26 3.70 -53.52 -8.90
N ARG A 27 4.43 -52.66 -9.62
CA ARG A 27 5.89 -52.59 -9.81
C ARG A 27 6.28 -51.18 -10.28
N GLN A 28 7.36 -50.62 -9.72
CA GLN A 28 8.07 -49.49 -10.34
C GLN A 28 8.95 -49.97 -11.50
N PRO A 29 9.18 -49.13 -12.51
CA PRO A 29 10.42 -49.13 -13.26
C PRO A 29 11.34 -47.97 -12.83
N ARG A 30 12.63 -48.28 -12.91
CA ARG A 30 13.79 -47.56 -12.41
C ARG A 30 14.07 -46.27 -13.19
N ARG A 31 14.65 -45.28 -12.49
CA ARG A 31 15.48 -44.22 -13.07
C ARG A 31 16.72 -44.81 -13.74
N PRO A 32 17.21 -44.21 -14.83
CA PRO A 32 18.63 -44.21 -15.14
C PRO A 32 19.25 -42.84 -14.79
N ASP A 33 20.33 -42.91 -14.02
CA ASP A 33 21.25 -41.80 -13.79
C ASP A 33 21.92 -41.39 -15.11
N LEU A 34 21.86 -40.11 -15.43
CA LEU A 34 22.78 -39.46 -16.36
C LEU A 34 23.33 -38.21 -15.70
N LEU A 35 24.46 -38.38 -15.00
CA LEU A 35 25.41 -37.30 -14.76
C LEU A 35 25.99 -36.88 -16.11
N GLY A 36 25.46 -35.80 -16.68
CA GLY A 36 26.13 -35.00 -17.70
C GLY A 36 26.88 -33.82 -17.04
N PRO A 37 28.00 -33.37 -17.62
CA PRO A 37 28.88 -32.41 -16.96
C PRO A 37 28.24 -31.04 -16.77
N SER A 38 28.48 -30.49 -15.58
CA SER A 38 28.20 -29.12 -15.16
C SER A 38 28.66 -28.11 -16.21
N ARG A 39 27.71 -27.54 -16.97
CA ARG A 39 27.94 -26.33 -17.75
C ARG A 39 27.76 -25.14 -16.82
N ALA A 40 28.87 -24.50 -16.48
CA ALA A 40 28.90 -23.20 -15.84
C ALA A 40 28.01 -22.20 -16.60
N PRO A 41 27.29 -21.30 -15.90
CA PRO A 41 26.54 -20.25 -16.56
C PRO A 41 27.51 -19.33 -17.33
N PRO A 42 27.13 -18.82 -18.52
CA PRO A 42 27.96 -17.88 -19.24
C PRO A 42 28.11 -16.60 -18.40
N GLN A 43 29.37 -16.24 -18.14
CA GLN A 43 29.75 -14.95 -17.60
C GLN A 43 29.35 -13.87 -18.63
N GLY A 44 28.22 -13.22 -18.38
CA GLY A 44 27.85 -12.01 -19.11
C GLY A 44 28.81 -10.87 -18.77
N PRO A 45 29.07 -9.94 -19.71
CA PRO A 45 29.99 -8.84 -19.47
C PRO A 45 29.49 -7.97 -18.31
N ALA A 46 30.44 -7.53 -17.50
CA ALA A 46 30.24 -6.61 -16.37
C ALA A 46 29.30 -5.46 -16.76
N ARG A 47 28.15 -5.37 -16.10
CA ARG A 47 27.30 -4.18 -16.17
C ARG A 47 27.90 -3.10 -15.27
N THR A 48 28.82 -2.33 -15.83
CA THR A 48 29.01 -0.92 -15.49
C THR A 48 27.70 -0.20 -15.80
N GLY A 49 27.06 0.41 -14.80
CA GLY A 49 25.80 1.12 -15.00
C GLY A 49 25.20 1.60 -13.70
N GLY A 50 25.76 2.68 -13.16
CA GLY A 50 25.25 3.34 -11.98
C GLY A 50 23.84 3.90 -12.20
N TYR A 51 22.94 3.56 -11.28
CA TYR A 51 21.74 4.34 -11.01
C TYR A 51 21.84 4.95 -9.62
N ALA A 52 22.92 5.70 -9.40
CA ALA A 52 22.94 6.71 -8.35
C ALA A 52 22.40 8.01 -8.96
N ARG A 53 21.08 8.19 -8.99
CA ARG A 53 20.55 9.56 -9.05
C ARG A 53 20.79 10.15 -7.67
N GLN A 54 21.91 10.83 -7.56
CA GLN A 54 22.24 11.74 -6.47
C GLN A 54 21.16 12.83 -6.45
N TYR A 55 20.39 12.89 -5.36
CA TYR A 55 19.61 14.08 -5.04
C TYR A 55 20.60 15.22 -4.75
N PRO A 56 20.44 16.40 -5.37
CA PRO A 56 21.34 17.51 -5.14
C PRO A 56 21.29 17.92 -3.67
N ARG A 57 22.45 17.85 -3.02
CA ARG A 57 22.68 18.39 -1.68
C ARG A 57 22.81 19.91 -1.86
N GLY A 58 21.69 20.62 -1.81
CA GLY A 58 21.59 22.07 -2.01
C GLY A 58 21.10 22.77 -0.75
N GLU A 59 22.04 23.48 -0.13
CA GLU A 59 21.95 24.55 0.86
C GLU A 59 20.56 25.14 1.19
N VAL A 60 20.26 25.15 2.49
CA VAL A 60 19.12 25.87 3.08
C VAL A 60 19.47 27.37 3.10
N PRO A 61 18.69 28.25 2.45
CA PRO A 61 18.95 29.69 2.54
C PRO A 61 18.57 30.21 3.93
N ALA A 62 19.49 30.94 4.56
CA ALA A 62 19.26 31.65 5.81
C ALA A 62 18.19 32.75 5.62
N HIS A 63 17.10 32.65 6.39
CA HIS A 63 16.07 33.69 6.46
C HIS A 63 16.61 34.94 7.15
N ARG A 64 16.67 36.05 6.40
CA ARG A 64 16.63 37.42 6.95
C ARG A 64 15.25 38.01 6.64
N GLN A 65 14.51 38.41 7.68
CA GLN A 65 13.31 39.24 7.54
C GLN A 65 13.69 40.67 7.17
N PRO A 66 12.76 41.42 6.55
CA PRO A 66 12.22 42.53 7.32
C PRO A 66 10.69 42.65 7.26
N VAL A 67 10.22 43.34 8.28
CA VAL A 67 8.85 43.72 8.61
C VAL A 67 8.24 44.68 7.57
N HIS A 68 6.98 44.48 7.20
CA HIS A 68 5.91 45.48 7.23
C HIS A 68 4.58 44.87 6.78
N ALA A 69 3.58 44.96 7.66
CA ALA A 69 2.24 44.44 7.50
C ALA A 69 1.37 45.35 6.61
N ARG A 70 0.64 44.74 5.67
CA ARG A 70 -0.70 45.21 5.24
C ARG A 70 -1.60 44.00 5.01
N SER A 71 -2.75 44.04 5.68
CA SER A 71 -3.76 42.99 5.76
C SER A 71 -4.39 42.66 4.40
N GLY A 72 -4.38 41.39 4.05
CA GLY A 72 -5.12 40.82 2.93
C GLY A 72 -4.91 39.30 2.83
N SER A 73 -5.92 38.52 3.22
CA SER A 73 -6.14 37.08 2.93
C SER A 73 -4.89 36.19 2.70
N ILE A 74 -4.22 35.78 3.78
CA ILE A 74 -2.93 35.05 3.73
C ILE A 74 -3.08 33.52 3.81
N VAL A 75 -4.29 32.99 3.98
CA VAL A 75 -4.49 31.57 4.36
C VAL A 75 -4.32 30.60 3.17
N ALA A 76 -4.53 31.04 1.94
CA ALA A 76 -4.43 30.18 0.75
C ALA A 76 -2.98 30.00 0.23
N GLY A 77 -2.08 30.97 0.47
CA GLY A 77 -0.77 31.00 -0.17
C GLY A 77 0.28 30.07 0.46
N HIS A 78 0.20 29.78 1.76
CA HIS A 78 1.20 28.98 2.46
C HIS A 78 0.99 27.46 2.32
N GLN A 79 -0.27 27.01 2.22
CA GLN A 79 -0.62 25.59 2.03
C GLN A 79 -0.22 25.08 0.64
N GLN A 80 -0.42 25.90 -0.40
CA GLN A 80 -0.04 25.58 -1.78
C GLN A 80 1.48 25.49 -1.99
N ALA A 81 2.25 26.31 -1.28
CA ALA A 81 3.72 26.31 -1.37
C ALA A 81 4.34 25.00 -0.84
N GLY A 82 3.71 24.34 0.13
CA GLY A 82 4.18 23.05 0.64
C GLY A 82 4.02 21.93 -0.39
N LEU A 83 2.87 21.84 -1.04
CA LEU A 83 2.51 20.69 -1.87
C LEU A 83 3.29 20.58 -3.20
N GLY A 84 3.96 21.66 -3.62
CA GLY A 84 4.78 21.69 -4.84
C GLY A 84 5.82 20.58 -4.91
N ARG A 85 6.34 20.11 -3.77
CA ARG A 85 7.29 18.98 -3.70
C ARG A 85 6.70 17.69 -4.26
N PHE A 86 5.42 17.42 -4.01
CA PHE A 86 4.74 16.23 -4.52
C PHE A 86 4.46 16.34 -6.01
N LEU A 87 4.00 17.51 -6.46
CA LEU A 87 3.73 17.76 -7.88
C LEU A 87 4.99 17.55 -8.72
N ALA A 88 6.11 18.14 -8.28
CA ALA A 88 7.40 18.00 -8.94
C ALA A 88 7.88 16.54 -8.99
N ALA A 89 7.75 15.81 -7.88
CA ALA A 89 8.14 14.39 -7.82
C ALA A 89 7.28 13.49 -8.71
N GLN A 90 5.98 13.79 -8.80
CA GLN A 90 5.02 12.99 -9.57
C GLN A 90 5.05 13.27 -11.07
N GLN A 91 5.60 14.42 -11.52
CA GLN A 91 5.52 14.88 -12.90
C GLN A 91 5.87 13.78 -13.92
N ASP A 92 7.01 13.11 -13.72
CA ASP A 92 7.49 12.07 -14.65
C ASP A 92 7.32 10.64 -14.11
N LEU A 93 7.03 10.49 -12.81
CA LEU A 93 7.01 9.18 -12.14
C LEU A 93 5.60 8.64 -11.90
N TYR A 94 4.58 9.50 -11.93
CA TYR A 94 3.20 9.08 -11.72
C TYR A 94 2.71 8.04 -12.75
N PRO A 95 2.92 8.22 -14.08
CA PRO A 95 2.46 7.23 -15.05
C PRO A 95 3.08 5.85 -14.84
N ALA A 96 4.37 5.81 -14.47
CA ALA A 96 5.08 4.56 -14.18
C ALA A 96 4.58 3.90 -12.90
N ALA A 97 4.37 4.68 -11.82
CA ALA A 97 3.81 4.19 -10.57
C ALA A 97 2.41 3.59 -10.77
N LEU A 98 1.55 4.28 -11.51
CA LEU A 98 0.20 3.81 -11.83
C LEU A 98 0.23 2.52 -12.67
N ALA A 99 1.12 2.43 -13.66
CA ALA A 99 1.29 1.21 -14.45
C ALA A 99 1.75 0.01 -13.60
N GLU A 100 2.69 0.23 -12.67
CA GLU A 100 3.14 -0.81 -11.73
C GLU A 100 2.03 -1.26 -10.78
N LEU A 101 1.23 -0.34 -10.27
CA LEU A 101 0.06 -0.64 -9.44
C LEU A 101 -0.97 -1.45 -10.22
N ARG A 102 -1.30 -1.07 -11.45
CA ARG A 102 -2.22 -1.84 -12.32
C ARG A 102 -1.68 -3.23 -12.65
N ALA A 103 -0.36 -3.38 -12.74
CA ALA A 103 0.29 -4.68 -12.94
C ALA A 103 0.38 -5.51 -11.66
N GLY A 104 0.05 -4.96 -10.49
CA GLY A 104 0.08 -5.66 -9.20
C GLY A 104 1.49 -5.95 -8.69
N HIS A 105 2.51 -5.23 -9.17
CA HIS A 105 3.89 -5.43 -8.72
C HIS A 105 4.72 -4.15 -8.82
N LYS A 106 4.99 -3.55 -7.66
CA LYS A 106 5.83 -2.37 -7.51
C LYS A 106 7.30 -2.69 -7.79
N ARG A 107 7.96 -1.81 -8.54
CA ARG A 107 9.38 -1.91 -8.91
C ARG A 107 10.14 -0.61 -8.64
N GLY A 108 9.48 0.54 -8.77
CA GLY A 108 10.07 1.86 -8.62
C GLY A 108 10.15 2.41 -7.19
N HIS A 109 10.82 3.56 -7.06
CA HIS A 109 11.03 4.29 -5.81
C HIS A 109 10.09 5.49 -5.69
N TRP A 110 8.78 5.23 -5.59
CA TRP A 110 7.76 6.29 -5.62
C TRP A 110 6.82 6.33 -4.41
N MET A 111 6.99 5.40 -3.45
CA MET A 111 6.05 5.20 -2.35
C MET A 111 5.77 6.50 -1.57
N TRP A 112 6.81 7.27 -1.24
CA TRP A 112 6.69 8.44 -0.36
C TRP A 112 5.85 9.59 -0.92
N PHE A 113 5.80 9.75 -2.23
CA PHE A 113 5.11 10.87 -2.88
C PHE A 113 3.86 10.46 -3.67
N ILE A 114 3.64 9.15 -3.88
CA ILE A 114 2.37 8.60 -4.38
C ILE A 114 1.42 8.24 -3.24
N PHE A 115 1.94 7.66 -2.16
CA PHE A 115 1.21 7.40 -0.92
C PHE A 115 1.91 8.06 0.27
N PRO A 116 1.83 9.40 0.40
CA PRO A 116 2.42 10.11 1.52
C PRO A 116 1.86 9.65 2.86
N GLN A 117 2.70 9.75 3.89
CA GLN A 117 2.34 9.44 5.27
C GLN A 117 2.69 10.61 6.19
N LEU A 118 2.21 10.55 7.42
CA LEU A 118 2.45 11.60 8.42
C LEU A 118 3.92 11.68 8.84
N ALA A 119 4.38 12.88 9.17
CA ALA A 119 5.70 13.16 9.72
C ALA A 119 5.88 12.42 11.05
N GLY A 120 7.10 11.90 11.27
CA GLY A 120 7.43 11.09 12.45
C GLY A 120 7.27 9.58 12.26
N LEU A 121 6.71 9.12 11.14
CA LEU A 121 6.61 7.68 10.81
C LEU A 121 7.86 7.15 10.08
N GLY A 122 8.52 8.00 9.30
CA GLY A 122 9.68 7.63 8.47
C GLY A 122 10.97 8.30 8.95
N HIS A 123 12.05 7.53 8.97
CA HIS A 123 13.37 8.02 9.42
C HIS A 123 14.32 8.39 8.28
N SER A 124 14.07 7.96 7.05
CA SER A 124 14.92 8.35 5.92
C SER A 124 14.67 9.80 5.54
N SER A 125 15.72 10.47 5.03
CA SER A 125 15.61 11.85 4.55
C SER A 125 14.50 12.01 3.49
N THR A 126 14.34 11.03 2.60
CA THR A 126 13.25 11.01 1.61
C THR A 126 11.88 10.89 2.25
N ALA A 127 11.73 10.05 3.29
CA ALA A 127 10.46 9.91 3.99
C ALA A 127 10.09 11.18 4.76
N GLN A 128 11.08 11.85 5.37
CA GLN A 128 10.89 13.12 6.06
C GLN A 128 10.53 14.25 5.09
N TYR A 129 11.21 14.31 3.93
CA TYR A 129 10.96 15.34 2.92
C TYR A 129 9.53 15.29 2.35
N TYR A 130 9.01 14.09 2.08
CA TYR A 130 7.66 13.89 1.55
C TYR A 130 6.60 13.64 2.63
N ALA A 131 6.92 13.80 3.91
CA ALA A 131 5.95 13.62 4.96
C ALA A 131 4.92 14.77 4.97
N LEU A 132 3.67 14.45 5.31
CA LEU A 132 2.64 15.44 5.63
C LEU A 132 2.71 15.74 7.14
N HIS A 133 2.47 16.98 7.54
CA HIS A 133 2.69 17.43 8.92
C HIS A 133 1.41 17.48 9.75
N SER A 134 0.24 17.41 9.11
CA SER A 134 -1.03 17.48 9.80
C SER A 134 -2.17 16.89 8.98
N LEU A 135 -3.30 16.67 9.65
CA LEU A 135 -4.55 16.30 8.99
C LEU A 135 -5.07 17.41 8.06
N GLU A 136 -4.76 18.68 8.36
CA GLU A 136 -5.07 19.81 7.49
C GLU A 136 -4.26 19.77 6.19
N GLU A 137 -2.95 19.50 6.26
CA GLU A 137 -2.11 19.34 5.05
C GLU A 137 -2.58 18.14 4.22
N ALA A 138 -3.03 17.04 4.86
CA ALA A 138 -3.62 15.91 4.15
C ALA A 138 -4.94 16.29 3.45
N ARG A 139 -5.80 17.11 4.07
CA ARG A 139 -7.00 17.64 3.39
C ARG A 139 -6.63 18.57 2.24
N ALA A 140 -5.62 19.42 2.40
CA ALA A 140 -5.13 20.27 1.33
C ALA A 140 -4.56 19.45 0.17
N TYR A 141 -3.85 18.35 0.45
CA TYR A 141 -3.37 17.40 -0.56
C TYR A 141 -4.54 16.79 -1.35
N LEU A 142 -5.62 16.38 -0.68
CA LEU A 142 -6.82 15.85 -1.34
C LEU A 142 -7.57 16.92 -2.16
N ALA A 143 -7.59 18.17 -1.69
CA ALA A 143 -8.23 19.28 -2.38
C ALA A 143 -7.42 19.81 -3.57
N GLU A 144 -6.13 19.45 -3.68
CA GLU A 144 -5.30 19.88 -4.78
C GLU A 144 -5.75 19.18 -6.09
N PRO A 145 -6.04 19.94 -7.17
CA PRO A 145 -6.66 19.40 -8.39
C PRO A 145 -5.92 18.27 -9.11
N THR A 146 -4.64 18.06 -8.84
CA THR A 146 -3.83 17.02 -9.46
C THR A 146 -3.57 15.86 -8.49
N LEU A 147 -3.13 16.15 -7.27
CA LEU A 147 -2.70 15.19 -6.26
C LEU A 147 -3.86 14.36 -5.72
N GLY A 148 -5.01 14.99 -5.42
CA GLY A 148 -6.21 14.29 -4.95
C GLY A 148 -6.72 13.24 -5.94
N PRO A 149 -6.98 13.61 -7.21
CA PRO A 149 -7.38 12.65 -8.24
C PRO A 149 -6.34 11.55 -8.47
N ARG A 150 -5.05 11.88 -8.51
CA ARG A 150 -3.98 10.89 -8.70
C ARG A 150 -3.90 9.87 -7.57
N LEU A 151 -3.97 10.32 -6.32
CA LEU A 151 -3.99 9.44 -5.15
C LEU A 151 -5.21 8.52 -5.18
N SER A 152 -6.39 9.06 -5.53
CA SER A 152 -7.63 8.29 -5.66
C SER A 152 -7.53 7.25 -6.78
N GLU A 153 -6.92 7.59 -7.92
CA GLU A 153 -6.71 6.68 -9.04
C GLU A 153 -5.73 5.56 -8.67
N CYS A 154 -4.60 5.87 -8.03
CA CYS A 154 -3.67 4.87 -7.53
C CYS A 154 -4.30 3.93 -6.49
N THR A 155 -5.13 4.47 -5.60
CA THR A 155 -5.88 3.70 -4.60
C THR A 155 -6.90 2.76 -5.27
N SER A 156 -7.61 3.27 -6.28
CA SER A 156 -8.55 2.47 -7.06
C SER A 156 -7.86 1.35 -7.85
N ALA A 157 -6.66 1.61 -8.39
CA ALA A 157 -5.85 0.60 -9.06
C ALA A 157 -5.47 -0.55 -8.12
N LEU A 158 -5.15 -0.26 -6.85
CA LEU A 158 -4.92 -1.29 -5.84
C LEU A 158 -6.17 -2.13 -5.55
N LEU A 159 -7.34 -1.50 -5.44
CA LEU A 159 -8.60 -2.19 -5.17
C LEU A 159 -9.04 -3.11 -6.32
N ALA A 160 -8.67 -2.77 -7.55
CA ALA A 160 -8.99 -3.55 -8.75
C ALA A 160 -8.22 -4.89 -8.83
N LEU A 161 -7.06 -5.02 -8.16
CA LEU A 161 -6.26 -6.24 -8.17
C LEU A 161 -6.92 -7.35 -7.36
N GLN A 162 -7.06 -8.55 -7.92
CA GLN A 162 -7.67 -9.69 -7.23
C GLN A 162 -6.63 -10.69 -6.71
N GLY A 163 -6.88 -11.27 -5.53
CA GLY A 163 -6.11 -12.40 -5.00
C GLY A 163 -4.67 -12.08 -4.53
N LEU A 164 -4.27 -10.81 -4.49
CA LEU A 164 -2.95 -10.39 -4.03
C LEU A 164 -3.04 -9.67 -2.68
N SER A 165 -2.06 -9.88 -1.81
CA SER A 165 -1.88 -9.09 -0.58
C SER A 165 -1.13 -7.79 -0.88
N ALA A 166 -1.24 -6.80 0.01
CA ALA A 166 -0.46 -5.57 -0.11
C ALA A 166 1.05 -5.85 -0.11
N GLU A 167 1.51 -6.84 0.68
CA GLU A 167 2.91 -7.26 0.71
C GLU A 167 3.36 -7.89 -0.62
N ALA A 168 2.51 -8.66 -1.29
CA ALA A 168 2.82 -9.21 -2.60
C ALA A 168 2.95 -8.11 -3.67
N ILE A 169 2.16 -7.05 -3.56
CA ILE A 169 2.14 -5.94 -4.52
C ILE A 169 3.28 -4.95 -4.27
N LEU A 170 3.50 -4.56 -3.01
CA LEU A 170 4.35 -3.43 -2.62
C LEU A 170 5.64 -3.87 -1.91
N GLY A 171 5.71 -5.11 -1.41
CA GLY A 171 6.70 -5.55 -0.45
C GLY A 171 6.31 -5.20 0.99
N PRO A 172 6.94 -5.84 1.99
CA PRO A 172 6.52 -5.75 3.40
C PRO A 172 6.63 -4.33 3.98
N VAL A 173 7.71 -3.62 3.65
CA VAL A 173 7.94 -2.26 4.17
C VAL A 173 6.94 -1.26 3.59
N ASP A 174 6.69 -1.32 2.28
CA ASP A 174 5.78 -0.37 1.65
C ASP A 174 4.31 -0.74 1.90
N ALA A 175 3.98 -1.99 2.24
CA ALA A 175 2.66 -2.35 2.75
C ALA A 175 2.33 -1.65 4.09
N LEU A 176 3.30 -1.52 4.99
CA LEU A 176 3.13 -0.75 6.23
C LEU A 176 2.89 0.73 5.95
N LYS A 177 3.67 1.32 5.03
CA LYS A 177 3.48 2.72 4.62
C LYS A 177 2.14 2.95 3.94
N LEU A 178 1.65 1.98 3.17
CA LEU A 178 0.30 2.04 2.59
C LEU A 178 -0.72 2.16 3.72
N ARG A 179 -0.66 1.30 4.75
CA ARG A 179 -1.57 1.37 5.89
C ARG A 179 -1.54 2.74 6.57
N SER A 180 -0.35 3.28 6.85
CA SER A 180 -0.21 4.62 7.43
C SER A 180 -0.80 5.72 6.53
N SER A 181 -0.54 5.65 5.22
CA SER A 181 -1.10 6.59 4.24
C SER A 181 -2.63 6.52 4.19
N MET A 182 -3.19 5.31 4.07
CA MET A 182 -4.64 5.11 4.00
C MET A 182 -5.35 5.50 5.30
N THR A 183 -4.71 5.30 6.45
CA THR A 183 -5.22 5.80 7.74
C THR A 183 -5.29 7.33 7.73
N LEU A 184 -4.20 8.01 7.36
CA LEU A 184 -4.16 9.47 7.30
C LEU A 184 -5.23 10.03 6.35
N PHE A 185 -5.33 9.47 5.13
CA PHE A 185 -6.27 9.95 4.13
C PHE A 185 -7.71 9.51 4.37
N GLY A 186 -7.94 8.37 5.01
CA GLY A 186 -9.27 7.96 5.50
C GLY A 186 -9.82 8.96 6.50
N LEU A 187 -9.00 9.41 7.47
CA LEU A 187 -9.36 10.47 8.42
C LEU A 187 -9.54 11.85 7.75
N ALA A 188 -8.79 12.11 6.67
CA ALA A 188 -8.86 13.38 5.95
C ALA A 188 -10.14 13.48 5.09
N ALA A 189 -10.49 12.41 4.39
CA ALA A 189 -11.63 12.32 3.48
C ALA A 189 -12.96 12.03 4.20
N GLY A 190 -12.92 11.30 5.30
CA GLY A 190 -14.10 10.83 6.03
C GLY A 190 -14.46 9.37 5.74
N PRO A 191 -15.57 8.90 6.35
CA PRO A 191 -16.04 7.52 6.20
C PRO A 191 -16.39 7.19 4.74
N ASP A 192 -16.42 5.90 4.41
CA ASP A 192 -16.74 5.35 3.09
C ASP A 192 -15.80 5.77 1.94
N SER A 193 -14.71 6.47 2.26
CA SER A 193 -13.70 6.86 1.28
C SER A 193 -13.00 5.65 0.64
N VAL A 194 -12.45 5.84 -0.56
CA VAL A 194 -11.64 4.82 -1.25
C VAL A 194 -10.43 4.36 -0.41
N PHE A 195 -9.94 5.22 0.48
CA PHE A 195 -8.86 4.91 1.42
C PHE A 195 -9.30 3.92 2.50
N GLN A 196 -10.51 4.09 3.04
CA GLN A 196 -11.09 3.14 3.98
C GLN A 196 -11.27 1.76 3.33
N GLN A 197 -11.73 1.72 2.07
CA GLN A 197 -11.88 0.46 1.35
C GLN A 197 -10.55 -0.30 1.19
N VAL A 198 -9.42 0.42 1.05
CA VAL A 198 -8.10 -0.21 1.03
C VAL A 198 -7.71 -0.74 2.41
N LEU A 199 -8.01 -0.02 3.50
CA LEU A 199 -7.81 -0.54 4.86
C LEU A 199 -8.65 -1.80 5.09
N ASP A 200 -9.92 -1.81 4.68
CA ASP A 200 -10.80 -2.96 4.83
C ASP A 200 -10.25 -4.17 4.08
N ARG A 201 -9.81 -3.96 2.83
CA ARG A 201 -9.28 -5.03 1.97
C ARG A 201 -7.92 -5.57 2.42
N TYR A 202 -6.98 -4.68 2.71
CA TYR A 202 -5.57 -5.04 2.88
C TYR A 202 -5.10 -5.03 4.34
N CYS A 203 -5.87 -4.42 5.23
CA CYS A 203 -5.52 -4.23 6.64
C CYS A 203 -6.64 -4.69 7.60
N GLN A 204 -7.65 -5.41 7.11
CA GLN A 204 -8.79 -5.90 7.91
C GLN A 204 -9.56 -4.76 8.60
N GLY A 205 -9.58 -3.58 7.99
CA GLY A 205 -10.18 -2.36 8.53
C GLY A 205 -9.35 -1.69 9.62
N LEU A 206 -8.16 -2.22 9.95
CA LEU A 206 -7.33 -1.70 11.03
C LEU A 206 -6.48 -0.50 10.58
N GLU A 207 -6.74 0.64 11.22
CA GLU A 207 -5.94 1.85 11.12
C GLU A 207 -4.53 1.66 11.69
N ASP A 208 -3.55 2.42 11.19
CA ASP A 208 -2.19 2.44 11.72
C ASP A 208 -2.14 3.16 13.07
N PRO A 209 -1.85 2.47 14.19
CA PRO A 209 -1.91 3.06 15.53
C PRO A 209 -0.93 4.22 15.72
N ARG A 210 0.24 4.16 15.06
CA ARG A 210 1.24 5.23 15.17
C ARG A 210 0.75 6.51 14.46
N THR A 211 0.06 6.37 13.34
CA THR A 211 -0.59 7.51 12.67
C THR A 211 -1.63 8.15 13.58
N LEU A 212 -2.44 7.36 14.29
CA LEU A 212 -3.44 7.86 15.24
C LEU A 212 -2.81 8.58 16.43
N GLU A 213 -1.78 7.99 17.02
CA GLU A 213 -1.03 8.58 18.15
C GLU A 213 -0.45 9.95 17.78
N LEU A 214 0.22 10.04 16.63
CA LEU A 214 0.81 11.29 16.14
C LEU A 214 -0.24 12.37 15.83
N LEU A 215 -1.49 11.98 15.56
CA LEU A 215 -2.63 12.89 15.40
C LEU A 215 -3.35 13.21 16.72
N GLY A 216 -2.90 12.66 17.85
CA GLY A 216 -3.51 12.86 19.17
C GLY A 216 -4.89 12.19 19.30
N ARG A 217 -5.11 11.06 18.63
CA ARG A 217 -6.38 10.31 18.59
C ARG A 217 -6.35 8.98 19.36
N TYR A 218 -5.36 8.80 20.22
CA TYR A 218 -5.12 7.59 21.00
C TYR A 218 -4.96 7.92 22.49
#